data_AF-A0A4S0QVR5-F1
#
_entry.id   AF-A0A4S0QVR5-F1
#
_cell.length_a   1.000
_cell.length_b   1.000
_cell.length_c   1.000
_cell.angle_alpha   90.00
_cell.angle_beta   90.00
_cell.angle_gamma   90.00
#
_symmetry.space_group_name_H-M   'P 1'
#
loop_
_entity.id
_entity.type
_entity.pdbx_description
1 polymer ?
#
loop_
_entity_poly.entity_id
_entity_poly.type
_entity_poly.pdbx_seq_one_letter_code
_entity_poly.pdbx_strand_id
1 'polypeptide(L)'
;REHGTIEHLLVMPVTPFEIMTSKIWSMSIVVLVASGLALVFVIQGLLSVPINGSIALFMVGAALDIVAMTCMGIFLATIAGSMPQFGLLLMMVLLPLQVLSGGVTPRESMPLAI
;
A
#
# COMPACT_ATOMS: atom_id res chain seq x y z
N ARG A 1 -1.17 40.64 -4.86
CA ARG A 1 -1.90 40.78 -3.58
C ARG A 1 -2.51 39.42 -3.20
N GLU A 2 -1.66 38.42 -3.01
CA GLU A 2 -2.02 37.08 -2.50
C GLU A 2 -0.88 36.49 -1.63
N HIS A 3 -0.07 37.36 -1.00
CA HIS A 3 1.02 36.91 -0.13
C HIS A 3 0.54 36.51 1.28
N GLY A 4 -0.70 36.84 1.67
CA GLY A 4 -1.19 36.63 3.04
C GLY A 4 -1.68 35.22 3.39
N THR A 5 -1.99 34.36 2.41
CA THR A 5 -2.59 33.03 2.67
C THR A 5 -1.57 31.89 2.65
N ILE A 6 -0.40 32.10 2.04
CA ILE A 6 0.68 31.10 1.97
C ILE A 6 1.43 31.03 3.32
N GLU A 7 1.55 32.16 4.01
CA GLU A 7 2.23 32.25 5.30
C GLU A 7 1.47 31.52 6.42
N HIS A 8 0.12 31.46 6.37
CA HIS A 8 -0.70 30.75 7.35
C HIS A 8 -0.73 29.22 7.14
N LEU A 9 -0.28 28.71 5.98
CA LEU A 9 -0.03 27.28 5.76
C LEU A 9 1.37 26.82 6.21
N LEU A 10 2.30 27.76 6.42
CA LEU A 10 3.67 27.53 6.90
C LEU A 10 3.79 27.49 8.43
N VAL A 11 2.70 27.75 9.16
CA VAL A 11 2.70 27.87 10.64
C VAL A 11 2.11 26.65 11.34
N MET A 12 1.72 25.58 10.61
CA MET A 12 1.37 24.33 11.32
C MET A 12 2.64 23.79 11.99
N PRO A 13 2.69 23.72 13.35
CA PRO A 13 3.85 23.23 14.08
C PRO A 13 3.80 21.70 14.10
N VAL A 14 3.66 21.10 12.94
CA VAL A 14 3.56 19.66 12.75
C VAL A 14 4.54 19.32 11.64
N THR A 15 5.49 18.46 11.96
CA THR A 15 6.50 18.09 10.97
C THR A 15 5.84 17.33 9.81
N PRO A 16 6.27 17.53 8.54
CA PRO A 16 5.76 16.74 7.41
C PRO A 16 5.85 15.22 7.67
N PHE A 17 6.85 14.82 8.44
CA PHE A 17 7.06 13.45 8.89
C PHE A 17 5.95 12.95 9.85
N GLU A 18 5.48 13.76 10.80
CA GLU A 18 4.33 13.41 11.66
C GLU A 18 3.04 13.26 10.86
N ILE A 19 2.80 14.13 9.87
CA ILE A 19 1.62 14.05 9.01
C ILE A 19 1.67 12.77 8.15
N MET A 20 2.85 12.44 7.61
CA MET A 20 3.02 11.22 6.84
C MET A 20 2.85 9.97 7.69
N THR A 21 3.53 9.88 8.83
CA THR A 21 3.47 8.68 9.71
C THR A 21 2.06 8.43 10.23
N SER A 22 1.36 9.48 10.68
CA SER A 22 -0.04 9.36 11.13
C SER A 22 -0.99 8.90 10.02
N LYS A 23 -0.82 9.42 8.78
CA LYS A 23 -1.62 9.00 7.62
C LYS A 23 -1.37 7.54 7.25
N ILE A 24 -0.11 7.11 7.22
CA ILE A 24 0.26 5.72 6.92
C ILE A 24 -0.33 4.78 7.98
N TRP A 25 -0.14 5.12 9.26
CA TRP A 25 -0.58 4.27 10.37
C TRP A 25 -2.10 4.10 10.40
N SER A 26 -2.82 5.20 10.22
CA SER A 26 -4.29 5.21 10.17
C SER A 26 -4.83 4.31 9.06
N MET A 27 -4.31 4.46 7.83
CA MET A 27 -4.74 3.60 6.72
C MET A 27 -4.31 2.14 6.89
N SER A 28 -3.10 1.90 7.39
CA SER A 28 -2.55 0.54 7.51
C SER A 28 -3.35 -0.31 8.49
N ILE A 29 -3.73 0.24 9.65
CA ILE A 29 -4.56 -0.48 10.63
C ILE A 29 -5.93 -0.81 10.04
N VAL A 30 -6.57 0.16 9.38
CA VAL A 30 -7.91 -0.04 8.81
C VAL A 30 -7.87 -1.16 7.76
N VAL A 31 -6.90 -1.14 6.86
CA VAL A 31 -6.76 -2.18 5.82
C VAL A 31 -6.42 -3.54 6.43
N LEU A 32 -5.54 -3.59 7.43
CA LEU A 32 -5.17 -4.84 8.08
C LEU A 32 -6.36 -5.47 8.82
N VAL A 33 -7.12 -4.69 9.56
CA VAL A 33 -8.34 -5.15 10.25
C VAL A 33 -9.40 -5.59 9.24
N ALA A 34 -9.61 -4.82 8.17
CA ALA A 34 -10.54 -5.18 7.10
C ALA A 34 -10.15 -6.50 6.41
N SER A 35 -8.85 -6.72 6.18
CA SER A 35 -8.33 -7.97 5.63
C SER A 35 -8.61 -9.16 6.55
N GLY A 36 -8.33 -9.02 7.85
CA GLY A 36 -8.63 -10.05 8.84
C GLY A 36 -10.13 -10.37 8.95
N LEU A 37 -10.98 -9.34 8.94
CA LEU A 37 -12.44 -9.50 8.90
C LEU A 37 -12.89 -10.21 7.63
N ALA A 38 -12.33 -9.85 6.46
CA ALA A 38 -12.65 -10.51 5.20
C ALA A 38 -12.27 -12.00 5.22
N LEU A 39 -11.12 -12.37 5.80
CA LEU A 39 -10.74 -13.78 5.97
C LEU A 39 -11.78 -14.56 6.78
N VAL A 40 -12.26 -14.00 7.89
CA VAL A 40 -13.19 -14.72 8.78
C VAL A 40 -14.62 -14.72 8.23
N PHE A 41 -15.15 -13.55 7.87
CA PHE A 41 -16.54 -13.40 7.46
C PHE A 41 -16.79 -13.86 6.02
N VAL A 42 -15.89 -13.51 5.09
CA VAL A 42 -16.09 -13.80 3.66
C VAL A 42 -15.51 -15.18 3.31
N ILE A 43 -14.23 -15.42 3.62
CA ILE A 43 -13.56 -16.67 3.18
C ILE A 43 -14.04 -17.87 3.99
N GLN A 44 -13.98 -17.80 5.32
CA GLN A 44 -14.42 -18.92 6.17
C GLN A 44 -15.95 -18.98 6.32
N GLY A 45 -16.59 -17.83 6.53
CA GLY A 45 -18.05 -17.76 6.75
C GLY A 45 -18.86 -18.01 5.49
N LEU A 46 -18.72 -17.15 4.48
CA LEU A 46 -19.59 -17.18 3.30
C LEU A 46 -19.15 -18.23 2.25
N LEU A 47 -17.84 -18.31 1.98
CA LEU A 47 -17.30 -19.17 0.92
C LEU A 47 -16.91 -20.58 1.42
N SER A 48 -16.83 -20.79 2.75
CA SER A 48 -16.42 -22.06 3.36
C SER A 48 -15.11 -22.62 2.80
N VAL A 49 -14.18 -21.75 2.40
CA VAL A 49 -12.89 -22.16 1.83
C VAL A 49 -11.92 -22.48 2.97
N PRO A 50 -11.36 -23.70 3.03
CA PRO A 50 -10.40 -24.05 4.06
C PRO A 50 -9.10 -23.25 3.87
N ILE A 51 -8.73 -22.45 4.87
CA ILE A 51 -7.45 -21.74 4.89
C ILE A 51 -6.37 -22.74 5.26
N ASN A 52 -5.66 -23.25 4.26
CA ASN A 52 -4.48 -24.08 4.46
C ASN A 52 -3.30 -23.19 4.85
N GLY A 53 -2.88 -23.23 6.13
CA GLY A 53 -1.74 -22.47 6.64
C GLY A 53 -2.03 -21.70 7.93
N SER A 54 -1.15 -20.75 8.27
CA SER A 54 -1.29 -19.92 9.48
C SER A 54 -1.84 -18.53 9.14
N ILE A 55 -3.00 -18.19 9.71
CA ILE A 55 -3.62 -16.87 9.58
C ILE A 55 -2.68 -15.78 10.10
N ALA A 56 -1.93 -16.05 11.18
CA ALA A 56 -0.97 -15.09 11.71
C ALA A 56 0.15 -14.78 10.70
N LEU A 57 0.61 -15.78 9.96
CA LEU A 57 1.66 -15.61 8.95
C LEU A 57 1.16 -14.78 7.76
N PHE A 58 -0.10 -14.99 7.36
CA PHE A 58 -0.76 -14.12 6.39
C PHE A 58 -0.88 -12.67 6.90
N MET A 59 -1.35 -12.47 8.13
CA MET A 59 -1.53 -11.14 8.70
C MET A 59 -0.21 -10.37 8.83
N VAL A 60 0.87 -11.05 9.23
CA VAL A 60 2.21 -10.45 9.28
C VAL A 60 2.71 -10.11 7.87
N GLY A 61 2.52 -11.00 6.90
CA GLY A 61 2.87 -10.74 5.50
C GLY A 61 2.09 -9.56 4.91
N ALA A 62 0.79 -9.48 5.16
CA ALA A 62 -0.07 -8.39 4.73
C ALA A 62 0.34 -7.06 5.39
N ALA A 63 0.67 -7.07 6.68
CA ALA A 63 1.17 -5.87 7.35
C ALA A 63 2.49 -5.37 6.73
N LEU A 64 3.42 -6.29 6.43
CA LEU A 64 4.68 -5.95 5.77
C LEU A 64 4.46 -5.39 4.35
N ASP A 65 3.56 -6.00 3.59
CA ASP A 65 3.19 -5.57 2.24
C ASP A 65 2.58 -4.16 2.24
N ILE A 66 1.61 -3.89 3.12
CA ILE A 66 0.99 -2.57 3.27
C ILE A 66 2.05 -1.51 3.56
N VAL A 67 2.99 -1.78 4.47
CA VAL A 67 4.08 -0.86 4.79
C VAL A 67 4.99 -0.64 3.59
N ALA A 68 5.41 -1.71 2.91
CA ALA A 68 6.27 -1.63 1.71
C ALA A 68 5.60 -0.83 0.57
N MET A 69 4.34 -1.13 0.28
CA MET A 69 3.55 -0.45 -0.76
C MET A 69 3.32 1.02 -0.43
N THR A 70 3.10 1.35 0.84
CA THR A 70 2.90 2.74 1.25
C THR A 70 4.21 3.54 1.18
N CYS A 71 5.32 2.98 1.65
CA CYS A 71 6.65 3.59 1.51
C CYS A 71 7.01 3.82 0.04
N MET A 72 6.73 2.85 -0.83
CA MET A 72 6.91 2.99 -2.27
C MET A 72 6.04 4.12 -2.84
N GLY A 73 4.75 4.17 -2.51
CA GLY A 73 3.85 5.22 -2.95
C GLY A 73 4.33 6.62 -2.54
N ILE A 74 4.81 6.77 -1.30
CA ILE A 74 5.38 8.04 -0.82
C ILE A 74 6.66 8.39 -1.58
N PHE A 75 7.57 7.43 -1.77
CA PHE A 75 8.80 7.65 -2.53
C PHE A 75 8.51 8.13 -3.96
N LEU A 76 7.59 7.46 -4.66
CA LEU A 76 7.18 7.87 -6.01
C LEU A 76 6.51 9.25 -6.01
N ALA A 77 5.74 9.58 -4.97
CA ALA A 77 5.12 10.90 -4.82
C ALA A 77 6.16 12.03 -4.61
N THR A 78 7.30 11.74 -3.97
CA THR A 78 8.39 12.74 -3.84
C THR A 78 9.11 13.03 -5.15
N ILE A 79 9.11 12.06 -6.08
CA ILE A 79 9.73 12.20 -7.41
C ILE A 79 8.75 12.85 -8.40
N ALA A 80 7.46 12.60 -8.26
CA ALA A 80 6.45 13.11 -9.17
C ALA A 80 6.20 14.62 -8.94
N GLY A 81 6.35 15.43 -9.99
CA GLY A 81 6.12 16.87 -9.93
C GLY A 81 4.66 17.30 -10.05
N SER A 82 3.74 16.37 -10.36
CA SER A 82 2.30 16.65 -10.50
C SER A 82 1.43 15.41 -10.26
N MET A 83 0.15 15.63 -9.95
CA MET A 83 -0.81 14.55 -9.67
C MET A 83 -0.99 13.58 -10.85
N PRO A 84 -1.11 14.02 -12.13
CA PRO A 84 -1.20 13.10 -13.26
C PRO A 84 0.08 12.30 -13.48
N GLN A 85 1.25 12.94 -13.31
CA GLN A 85 2.55 12.28 -13.45
C GLN A 85 2.75 11.19 -12.38
N PHE A 86 2.32 11.46 -11.14
CA PHE A 86 2.32 10.46 -10.07
C PHE A 86 1.49 9.24 -10.44
N GLY A 87 0.28 9.44 -10.98
CA GLY A 87 -0.60 8.34 -11.41
C GLY A 87 0.03 7.48 -12.51
N LEU A 88 0.65 8.10 -13.53
CA LEU A 88 1.35 7.37 -14.60
C LEU A 88 2.56 6.58 -14.08
N LEU A 89 3.32 7.17 -13.15
CA LEU A 89 4.51 6.55 -12.58
C LEU A 89 4.14 5.36 -11.66
N LEU A 90 3.06 5.50 -10.89
CA LEU A 90 2.44 4.40 -10.15
C LEU A 90 2.01 3.26 -11.07
N MET A 91 1.30 3.57 -12.17
CA MET A 91 0.85 2.57 -13.14
C MET A 91 2.04 1.80 -13.74
N MET A 92 3.10 2.50 -14.13
CA MET A 92 4.31 1.88 -14.67
C MET A 92 5.07 1.00 -13.68
N VAL A 93 5.01 1.29 -12.38
CA VAL A 93 5.73 0.51 -11.35
C VAL A 93 4.87 -0.65 -10.81
N LEU A 94 3.57 -0.40 -10.58
CA LEU A 94 2.67 -1.41 -10.03
C LEU A 94 2.34 -2.53 -11.02
N LEU A 95 2.24 -2.23 -12.32
CA LEU A 95 1.94 -3.27 -13.32
C LEU A 95 3.02 -4.37 -13.35
N PRO A 96 4.33 -4.07 -13.48
CA PRO A 96 5.38 -5.08 -13.39
C PRO A 96 5.39 -5.84 -12.06
N LEU A 97 5.19 -5.13 -10.94
CA LEU A 97 5.17 -5.76 -9.62
C LEU A 97 4.03 -6.77 -9.48
N GLN A 98 2.84 -6.47 -10.02
CA GLN A 98 1.72 -7.41 -10.01
C GLN A 98 1.96 -8.64 -10.89
N VAL A 99 2.60 -8.47 -12.05
CA VAL A 99 3.00 -9.60 -12.91
C VAL A 99 4.05 -10.47 -12.20
N LEU A 100 5.03 -9.85 -11.53
CA LEU A 100 6.10 -10.55 -10.82
C LEU A 100 5.69 -11.12 -9.46
N SER A 101 4.57 -10.68 -8.89
CA SER A 101 4.03 -11.13 -7.59
C SER A 101 3.72 -12.63 -7.54
N GLY A 102 3.56 -13.28 -8.69
CA GLY A 102 3.26 -14.71 -8.78
C GLY A 102 1.77 -15.05 -8.72
N GLY A 103 0.89 -14.04 -8.54
CA GLY A 103 -0.56 -14.23 -8.49
C GLY A 103 -1.20 -14.40 -9.87
N VAL A 104 -0.78 -13.59 -10.86
CA VAL A 104 -1.32 -13.64 -12.24
C VAL A 104 -0.49 -14.57 -13.13
N THR A 105 0.83 -14.59 -12.91
CA THR A 105 1.78 -15.47 -13.62
C THR A 105 2.37 -16.44 -12.60
N PRO A 106 1.96 -17.73 -12.58
CA PRO A 106 2.48 -18.71 -11.65
C PRO A 106 4.01 -18.72 -11.69
N ARG A 107 4.65 -18.72 -10.51
CA ARG A 107 6.12 -18.68 -10.40
C ARG A 107 6.80 -19.82 -11.18
N GLU A 108 6.11 -20.94 -11.32
CA GLU A 108 6.52 -22.13 -12.05
C GLU A 108 6.62 -21.91 -13.57
N SER A 109 5.91 -20.91 -14.10
CA SER A 109 5.93 -20.52 -15.52
C SER A 109 6.91 -19.39 -15.82
N MET A 110 7.53 -18.80 -14.79
CA MET A 110 8.57 -17.81 -14.99
C MET A 110 9.87 -18.52 -15.36
N PRO A 111 10.54 -18.15 -16.47
CA PRO A 111 11.84 -18.72 -16.82
C PRO A 111 12.82 -18.49 -15.67
N LEU A 112 13.61 -19.53 -15.33
CA LEU A 112 14.77 -19.38 -14.47
C LEU A 112 15.61 -18.24 -15.03
N ALA A 113 15.73 -17.16 -14.27
CA ALA A 113 16.59 -16.04 -14.64
C ALA A 113 17.98 -16.62 -14.95
N ILE A 114 18.37 -16.50 -16.22
CA ILE A 114 19.66 -16.97 -16.74
C ILE A 114 20.75 -16.07 -16.18
#